data_AF-I3U7F5-F1
#
_entry.id   AF-I3U7F5-F1
#
_cell.length_a   1.000
_cell.length_b   1.000
_cell.length_c   1.000
_cell.angle_alpha   90.00
_cell.angle_beta   90.00
_cell.angle_gamma   90.00
#
_symmetry.space_group_name_H-M   'P 1'
#
loop_
_entity.id
_entity.type
_entity.pdbx_description
1 polymer ?
#
loop_
_entity_poly.entity_id
_entity_poly.type
_entity_poly.pdbx_seq_one_letter_code
_entity_poly.pdbx_strand_id
1 'polypeptide(L)'
;MKIKLTHTAAAVACAAAFGFAGLANANTAAGSQGAGKTAGSTSAALIAKGTSGTMTPFLVDAQGRTLYTLSKDQKANCDDACMKHWEPVVSESRPLGHEILPGLLKADKNDKGVSQVSYAGLPLYRFDGDKKPGDMNGQGFADVGVMVTVLGTIEKPEVTSEKVEATPELMAAGAKVFASTCAACHGAEGQGAFGTKLEGFDRLANAPALLSTIIHGLNSMPALGGQFNDEQVAAVATYVRNSWGNSYGGVSVEQAKAAR
;
A
#
# COMPACT_ATOMS: atom_id res chain seq x y z
N MET A 1 40.29 39.10 -43.70
CA MET A 1 39.81 40.41 -43.18
C MET A 1 39.65 40.27 -41.67
N LYS A 2 40.10 41.23 -40.84
CA LYS A 2 40.11 41.12 -39.36
C LYS A 2 39.04 42.01 -38.73
N ILE A 3 38.18 41.47 -37.86
CA ILE A 3 37.50 42.21 -36.79
C ILE A 3 37.53 41.32 -35.52
N LYS A 4 37.78 41.92 -34.35
CA LYS A 4 37.69 41.31 -33.01
C LYS A 4 36.71 42.13 -32.16
N LEU A 5 35.87 41.45 -31.36
CA LEU A 5 35.34 41.82 -30.03
C LEU A 5 34.89 40.48 -29.38
N THR A 6 35.04 40.11 -28.10
CA THR A 6 35.71 40.67 -26.89
C THR A 6 35.25 42.05 -26.42
N HIS A 7 34.74 42.26 -25.19
CA HIS A 7 34.64 41.40 -23.98
C HIS A 7 33.15 41.12 -23.63
N THR A 8 32.62 40.81 -22.43
CA THR A 8 33.11 40.85 -21.02
C THR A 8 32.26 39.93 -20.12
N ALA A 9 32.80 39.50 -18.96
CA ALA A 9 32.04 39.00 -17.81
C ALA A 9 32.32 39.90 -16.59
N ALA A 10 31.35 40.10 -15.70
CA ALA A 10 31.50 40.96 -14.52
C ALA A 10 30.91 40.31 -13.26
N ALA A 11 31.78 39.93 -12.33
CA ALA A 11 31.40 39.65 -10.95
C ALA A 11 31.63 40.91 -10.11
N VAL A 12 30.77 41.17 -9.13
CA VAL A 12 30.92 42.24 -8.13
C VAL A 12 30.70 41.65 -6.74
N ALA A 13 31.52 42.05 -5.77
CA ALA A 13 31.49 41.58 -4.39
C ALA A 13 31.76 42.73 -3.41
N CYS A 14 31.77 42.42 -2.10
CA CYS A 14 31.98 43.33 -0.95
C CYS A 14 30.83 44.28 -0.57
N ALA A 15 29.95 43.76 0.29
CA ALA A 15 29.79 44.18 1.69
C ALA A 15 29.85 45.68 2.09
N ALA A 16 28.80 46.11 2.81
CA ALA A 16 28.86 47.10 3.88
C ALA A 16 27.90 46.66 5.00
N ALA A 17 28.16 47.04 6.26
CA ALA A 17 27.43 46.52 7.43
C ALA A 17 26.87 47.62 8.33
N PHE A 18 25.58 47.52 8.65
CA PHE A 18 24.92 48.12 9.80
C PHE A 18 23.86 47.10 10.31
N GLY A 19 23.57 46.96 11.60
CA GLY A 19 24.09 47.73 12.73
C GLY A 19 22.97 48.21 13.65
N PHE A 20 22.15 47.29 14.18
CA PHE A 20 21.12 47.61 15.17
C PHE A 20 21.29 46.77 16.44
N ALA A 21 21.16 47.45 17.59
CA ALA A 21 21.39 46.88 18.91
C ALA A 21 20.16 46.13 19.44
N GLY A 22 20.40 45.19 20.36
CA GLY A 22 19.37 44.27 20.83
C GLY A 22 18.42 44.83 21.88
N LEU A 23 17.39 44.02 22.17
CA LEU A 23 16.66 44.02 23.43
C LEU A 23 16.61 42.56 23.90
N ALA A 24 17.44 42.24 24.89
CA ALA A 24 17.50 40.91 25.47
C ALA A 24 16.47 40.79 26.60
N ASN A 25 15.66 39.73 26.57
CA ASN A 25 14.70 39.44 27.64
C ASN A 25 15.11 38.12 28.32
N ALA A 26 16.09 38.19 29.22
CA ALA A 26 16.54 37.05 30.00
C ALA A 26 15.58 36.82 31.17
N ASN A 27 15.07 35.60 31.32
CA ASN A 27 14.22 35.23 32.46
C ASN A 27 14.66 33.87 33.04
N THR A 28 15.78 33.90 33.76
CA THR A 28 16.32 32.73 34.47
C THR A 28 15.69 32.60 35.86
N ALA A 29 14.70 31.73 35.99
CA ALA A 29 14.28 31.19 37.28
C ALA A 29 15.01 29.86 37.52
N ALA A 30 15.70 29.73 38.65
CA ALA A 30 16.55 28.57 38.94
C ALA A 30 15.84 27.53 39.82
N GLY A 31 15.94 26.26 39.41
CA GLY A 31 16.01 25.08 40.28
C GLY A 31 14.84 24.75 41.22
N SER A 32 14.25 23.57 41.03
CA SER A 32 14.17 22.59 42.12
C SER A 32 14.02 21.16 41.58
N GLN A 33 14.07 20.19 42.49
CA GLN A 33 14.35 18.78 42.22
C GLN A 33 13.15 18.02 41.63
N GLY A 34 13.41 16.85 41.06
CA GLY A 34 12.41 16.08 40.31
C GLY A 34 11.36 15.39 41.18
N ALA A 35 10.14 15.27 40.63
CA ALA A 35 9.08 14.40 41.11
C ALA A 35 8.31 13.82 39.91
N GLY A 36 7.89 12.55 40.01
CA GLY A 36 6.84 11.97 39.16
C GLY A 36 7.17 11.71 37.68
N LYS A 37 7.62 10.49 37.36
CA LYS A 37 7.05 9.80 36.19
C LYS A 37 5.62 9.41 36.54
N THR A 38 4.64 10.23 36.15
CA THR A 38 3.20 9.98 36.36
C THR A 38 2.45 9.98 35.03
N ALA A 39 1.47 9.09 34.91
CA ALA A 39 0.72 8.78 33.69
C ALA A 39 1.59 8.29 32.51
N GLY A 40 1.63 6.97 32.31
CA GLY A 40 1.94 6.44 30.98
C GLY A 40 0.84 6.88 30.01
N SER A 41 1.22 7.45 28.87
CA SER A 41 0.27 7.83 27.83
C SER A 41 -0.23 6.56 27.14
N THR A 42 -1.41 6.08 27.54
CA THR A 42 -2.00 4.85 27.01
C THR A 42 -2.47 5.06 25.58
N SER A 43 -1.55 4.78 24.64
CA SER A 43 -1.71 5.12 23.23
C SER A 43 -2.96 4.46 22.63
N ALA A 44 -3.88 5.30 22.15
CA ALA A 44 -5.04 4.86 21.40
C ALA A 44 -4.65 4.65 19.93
N ALA A 45 -4.98 3.49 19.36
CA ALA A 45 -4.94 3.34 17.92
C ALA A 45 -5.96 4.30 17.27
N LEU A 46 -5.47 5.22 16.44
CA LEU A 46 -6.31 6.02 15.55
C LEU A 46 -6.45 5.26 14.23
N ILE A 47 -7.70 5.08 13.79
CA ILE A 47 -8.04 4.37 12.56
C ILE A 47 -9.05 5.23 11.80
N ALA A 48 -8.90 5.30 10.48
CA ALA A 48 -9.77 6.08 9.61
C ALA A 48 -10.25 5.27 8.40
N LYS A 49 -11.28 5.78 7.73
CA LYS A 49 -11.68 5.35 6.38
C LYS A 49 -10.68 5.88 5.34
N GLY A 50 -9.97 4.98 4.66
CA GLY A 50 -9.22 5.24 3.44
C GLY A 50 -10.05 4.97 2.18
N THR A 51 -9.65 5.57 1.06
CA THR A 51 -10.24 5.38 -0.28
C THR A 51 -9.14 5.38 -1.34
N SER A 52 -9.34 4.64 -2.43
CA SER A 52 -8.51 4.73 -3.64
C SER A 52 -9.38 4.53 -4.88
N GLY A 53 -9.30 5.46 -5.83
CA GLY A 53 -10.09 5.44 -7.07
C GLY A 53 -11.58 5.13 -6.83
N THR A 54 -12.05 4.04 -7.41
CA THR A 54 -13.42 3.51 -7.30
C THR A 54 -13.57 2.34 -6.34
N MET A 55 -12.53 2.00 -5.55
CA MET A 55 -12.57 0.88 -4.61
C MET A 55 -13.51 1.15 -3.43
N THR A 56 -14.13 0.08 -2.92
CA THR A 56 -14.85 0.09 -1.64
C THR A 56 -13.97 0.68 -0.53
N PRO A 57 -14.44 1.65 0.27
CA PRO A 57 -13.64 2.26 1.32
C PRO A 57 -13.11 1.23 2.32
N PHE A 58 -11.86 1.37 2.72
CA PHE A 58 -11.11 0.44 3.57
C PHE A 58 -10.57 1.14 4.83
N LEU A 59 -10.01 0.40 5.77
CA LEU A 59 -9.41 0.96 6.98
C LEU A 59 -7.93 1.31 6.79
N VAL A 60 -7.51 2.44 7.36
CA VAL A 60 -6.11 2.87 7.48
C VAL A 60 -5.74 3.27 8.90
N ASP A 61 -4.46 3.16 9.27
CA ASP A 61 -3.93 3.68 10.53
C ASP A 61 -3.67 5.20 10.50
N ALA A 62 -3.20 5.74 11.63
CA ALA A 62 -2.79 7.15 11.79
C ALA A 62 -1.71 7.62 10.79
N GLN A 63 -0.99 6.69 10.14
CA GLN A 63 0.03 6.97 9.13
C GLN A 63 -0.51 6.77 7.70
N GLY A 64 -1.78 6.39 7.53
CA GLY A 64 -2.38 6.13 6.21
C GLY A 64 -1.97 4.78 5.60
N ARG A 65 -1.42 3.84 6.39
CA ARG A 65 -1.14 2.47 5.94
C ARG A 65 -2.42 1.64 5.99
N THR A 66 -2.63 0.79 4.99
CA THR A 66 -3.79 -0.09 4.86
C THR A 66 -3.84 -1.12 5.99
N LEU A 67 -5.06 -1.40 6.49
CA LEU A 67 -5.31 -2.39 7.54
C LEU A 67 -6.07 -3.61 7.01
N TYR A 68 -5.65 -4.77 7.52
CA TYR A 68 -6.07 -6.09 7.05
C TYR A 68 -6.65 -6.94 8.17
N THR A 69 -7.58 -7.82 7.83
CA THR A 69 -7.84 -9.07 8.56
C THR A 69 -7.20 -10.22 7.81
N LEU A 70 -6.94 -11.35 8.45
CA LEU A 70 -6.46 -12.56 7.78
C LEU A 70 -7.63 -13.51 7.56
N SER A 71 -7.73 -14.14 6.39
CA SER A 71 -8.89 -15.01 6.06
C SER A 71 -8.99 -16.26 6.94
N LYS A 72 -7.88 -16.66 7.57
CA LYS A 72 -7.80 -17.76 8.53
C LYS A 72 -8.21 -17.35 9.96
N ASP A 73 -8.18 -16.06 10.27
CA ASP A 73 -8.33 -15.54 11.62
C ASP A 73 -9.78 -15.15 11.93
N GLN A 74 -10.62 -16.16 12.18
CA GLN A 74 -11.90 -15.95 12.90
C GLN A 74 -11.67 -15.54 14.37
N LYS A 75 -10.44 -15.72 14.86
CA LYS A 75 -9.84 -15.14 16.07
C LYS A 75 -8.37 -14.84 15.76
N ALA A 76 -7.74 -14.00 16.59
CA ALA A 76 -6.36 -13.54 16.46
C ALA A 76 -5.32 -14.67 16.69
N ASN A 77 -5.19 -15.53 15.69
CA ASN A 77 -4.51 -16.82 15.76
C ASN A 77 -3.26 -16.90 14.86
N CYS A 78 -2.93 -15.82 14.14
CA CYS A 78 -1.68 -15.59 13.42
C CYS A 78 -0.44 -16.19 14.14
N ASP A 79 0.13 -17.22 13.52
CA ASP A 79 1.28 -17.96 14.04
C ASP A 79 2.61 -17.20 13.84
N ASP A 80 3.73 -17.81 14.24
CA ASP A 80 5.04 -17.16 14.21
C ASP A 80 5.69 -17.16 12.81
N ALA A 81 5.04 -17.73 11.78
CA ALA A 81 5.36 -17.49 10.38
C ALA A 81 4.57 -16.28 9.86
N CYS A 82 3.27 -16.24 10.15
CA CYS A 82 2.37 -15.12 9.87
C CYS A 82 2.88 -13.80 10.48
N MET A 83 3.27 -13.79 11.76
CA MET A 83 3.77 -12.63 12.50
C MET A 83 5.05 -11.97 11.93
N LYS A 84 5.74 -12.61 10.97
CA LYS A 84 6.89 -12.01 10.26
C LYS A 84 6.46 -10.96 9.23
N HIS A 85 5.22 -11.08 8.74
CA HIS A 85 4.63 -10.24 7.70
C HIS A 85 3.43 -9.44 8.20
N TRP A 86 2.79 -9.91 9.27
CA TRP A 86 1.53 -9.36 9.77
C TRP A 86 1.73 -8.76 11.16
N GLU A 87 1.97 -7.45 11.22
CA GLU A 87 2.12 -6.68 12.47
C GLU A 87 0.73 -6.43 13.09
N PRO A 88 0.41 -6.92 14.30
CA PRO A 88 -0.85 -6.62 14.96
C PRO A 88 -1.04 -5.13 15.21
N VAL A 89 -2.22 -4.59 14.88
CA VAL A 89 -2.58 -3.23 15.32
C VAL A 89 -2.92 -3.31 16.81
N VAL A 90 -2.14 -2.64 17.66
CA VAL A 90 -2.32 -2.65 19.13
C VAL A 90 -2.85 -1.32 19.66
N SER A 91 -3.57 -1.35 20.78
CA SER A 91 -4.09 -0.16 21.46
C SER A 91 -4.16 -0.40 22.97
N GLU A 92 -3.58 0.50 23.77
CA GLU A 92 -3.58 0.38 25.24
C GLU A 92 -4.84 0.98 25.88
N SER A 93 -5.47 1.92 25.17
CA SER A 93 -6.77 2.50 25.50
C SER A 93 -7.79 2.21 24.38
N ARG A 94 -9.02 2.72 24.50
CA ARG A 94 -10.08 2.49 23.51
C ARG A 94 -9.68 3.08 22.15
N PRO A 95 -9.65 2.30 21.05
CA PRO A 95 -9.36 2.80 19.71
C PRO A 95 -10.33 3.90 19.28
N LEU A 96 -9.84 4.86 18.50
CA LEU A 96 -10.62 5.99 17.99
C LEU A 96 -10.78 5.84 16.47
N GLY A 97 -12.04 5.84 16.02
CA GLY A 97 -12.41 5.72 14.61
C GLY A 97 -12.82 7.06 14.01
N HIS A 98 -12.25 7.45 12.88
CA HIS A 98 -12.73 8.55 12.04
C HIS A 98 -13.53 7.99 10.85
N GLU A 99 -14.73 8.53 10.62
CA GLU A 99 -15.70 8.03 9.63
C GLU A 99 -16.03 6.52 9.74
N ILE A 100 -16.01 6.01 10.97
CA ILE A 100 -16.26 4.60 11.32
C ILE A 100 -17.48 4.52 12.26
N LEU A 101 -18.37 3.55 12.04
CA LEU A 101 -19.56 3.38 12.85
C LEU A 101 -19.20 3.05 14.33
N PRO A 102 -19.86 3.68 15.32
CA PRO A 102 -19.59 3.44 16.73
C PRO A 102 -19.72 1.97 17.13
N GLY A 103 -18.73 1.46 17.88
CA GLY A 103 -18.74 0.11 18.44
C GLY A 103 -18.18 -0.99 17.52
N LEU A 104 -17.90 -0.70 16.25
CA LEU A 104 -17.20 -1.66 15.37
C LEU A 104 -15.73 -1.85 15.78
N LEU A 105 -15.07 -0.79 16.28
CA LEU A 105 -13.72 -0.88 16.82
C LEU A 105 -13.73 -1.29 18.31
N LYS A 106 -12.90 -2.29 18.64
CA LYS A 106 -12.58 -2.73 20.01
C LYS A 106 -11.09 -2.95 20.14
N ALA A 107 -10.58 -2.96 21.38
CA ALA A 107 -9.25 -3.48 21.70
C ALA A 107 -9.39 -4.49 22.82
N ASP A 108 -9.22 -5.76 22.48
CA ASP A 108 -9.38 -6.90 23.38
C ASP A 108 -8.06 -7.68 23.42
N LYS A 109 -7.79 -8.42 24.51
CA LYS A 109 -6.59 -9.25 24.57
C LYS A 109 -6.75 -10.49 23.68
N ASN A 110 -5.83 -10.66 22.74
CA ASN A 110 -5.70 -11.90 21.97
C ASN A 110 -5.10 -13.03 22.84
N ASP A 111 -5.06 -14.25 22.28
CA ASP A 111 -4.58 -15.45 22.98
C ASP A 111 -3.08 -15.37 23.34
N LYS A 112 -2.30 -14.48 22.70
CA LYS A 112 -0.91 -14.13 23.07
C LYS A 112 -0.82 -13.03 24.14
N GLY A 113 -1.95 -12.59 24.71
CA GLY A 113 -2.06 -11.61 25.80
C GLY A 113 -1.97 -10.13 25.40
N VAL A 114 -1.86 -9.84 24.10
CA VAL A 114 -1.68 -8.50 23.53
C VAL A 114 -3.03 -7.85 23.27
N SER A 115 -3.20 -6.59 23.68
CA SER A 115 -4.41 -5.78 23.39
C SER A 115 -4.45 -5.39 21.91
N GLN A 116 -4.96 -6.31 21.08
CA GLN A 116 -5.07 -6.13 19.64
C GLN A 116 -6.40 -5.45 19.29
N VAL A 117 -6.34 -4.54 18.33
CA VAL A 117 -7.52 -3.89 17.79
C VAL A 117 -8.26 -4.84 16.87
N SER A 118 -9.58 -4.92 17.02
CA SER A 118 -10.46 -5.60 16.09
C SER A 118 -11.48 -4.64 15.48
N TYR A 119 -11.92 -4.95 14.26
CA TYR A 119 -13.02 -4.28 13.57
C TYR A 119 -14.12 -5.27 13.26
N ALA A 120 -15.36 -4.99 13.67
CA ALA A 120 -16.49 -5.91 13.61
C ALA A 120 -16.22 -7.29 14.26
N GLY A 121 -15.22 -7.36 15.17
CA GLY A 121 -14.75 -8.60 15.82
C GLY A 121 -13.56 -9.28 15.13
N LEU A 122 -13.12 -8.79 13.98
CA LEU A 122 -11.99 -9.35 13.21
C LEU A 122 -10.67 -8.67 13.58
N PRO A 123 -9.59 -9.42 13.85
CA PRO A 123 -8.31 -8.84 14.27
C PRO A 123 -7.64 -8.03 13.16
N LEU A 124 -7.16 -6.83 13.50
CA LEU A 124 -6.48 -5.95 12.55
C LEU A 124 -4.96 -6.16 12.57
N TYR A 125 -4.39 -6.17 11.37
CA TYR A 125 -2.97 -6.26 11.08
C TYR A 125 -2.54 -5.19 10.07
N ARG A 126 -1.25 -4.88 10.07
CA ARG A 126 -0.55 -4.17 9.00
C ARG A 126 0.35 -5.15 8.28
N PHE A 127 0.59 -4.92 6.99
CA PHE A 127 1.53 -5.73 6.22
C PHE A 127 2.94 -5.12 6.28
N ASP A 128 3.96 -5.96 6.49
CA ASP A 128 5.36 -5.50 6.56
C ASP A 128 5.83 -4.92 5.22
N GLY A 129 5.30 -5.40 4.09
CA GLY A 129 5.60 -4.90 2.75
C GLY A 129 4.92 -3.58 2.37
N ASP A 130 4.07 -2.99 3.22
CA ASP A 130 3.53 -1.64 3.02
C ASP A 130 4.51 -0.60 3.60
N LYS A 131 5.10 0.23 2.73
CA LYS A 131 6.20 1.15 3.06
C LYS A 131 5.80 2.62 3.00
N LYS A 132 4.79 2.98 2.20
CA LYS A 132 4.21 4.33 2.06
C LYS A 132 2.70 4.32 2.39
N PRO A 133 2.11 5.48 2.74
CA PRO A 133 0.65 5.59 2.85
C PRO A 133 -0.02 5.20 1.54
N GLY A 134 -1.14 4.49 1.60
CA GLY A 134 -1.86 3.99 0.43
C GLY A 134 -1.26 2.75 -0.26
N ASP A 135 -0.12 2.19 0.21
CA ASP A 135 0.28 0.83 -0.19
C ASP A 135 -0.81 -0.19 0.17
N MET A 136 -0.98 -1.21 -0.66
CA MET A 136 -2.00 -2.26 -0.50
C MET A 136 -1.42 -3.69 -0.64
N ASN A 137 -0.11 -3.85 -0.44
CA ASN A 137 0.64 -5.04 -0.86
C ASN A 137 0.30 -6.29 -0.05
N GLY A 138 -0.33 -6.13 1.13
CA GLY A 138 -0.84 -7.25 1.93
C GLY A 138 -2.04 -7.97 1.31
N GLN A 139 -2.77 -7.33 0.36
CA GLN A 139 -4.03 -7.87 -0.15
C GLN A 139 -3.81 -9.23 -0.86
N GLY A 140 -4.24 -10.32 -0.23
CA GLY A 140 -4.00 -11.70 -0.65
C GLY A 140 -2.53 -12.12 -0.68
N PHE A 141 -1.67 -11.47 0.11
CA PHE A 141 -0.35 -12.01 0.46
C PHE A 141 -0.50 -13.31 1.28
N ALA A 142 0.61 -13.99 1.59
CA ALA A 142 0.63 -15.27 2.30
C ALA A 142 -0.28 -15.29 3.55
N ASP A 143 -0.98 -16.41 3.73
CA ASP A 143 -2.08 -16.63 4.68
C ASP A 143 -3.38 -15.83 4.42
N VAL A 144 -3.44 -15.16 3.27
CA VAL A 144 -4.61 -14.52 2.66
C VAL A 144 -5.13 -13.36 3.50
N GLY A 145 -4.31 -12.31 3.61
CA GLY A 145 -4.76 -11.01 4.10
C GLY A 145 -5.87 -10.42 3.22
N VAL A 146 -6.85 -9.78 3.84
CA VAL A 146 -7.99 -9.13 3.19
C VAL A 146 -8.15 -7.72 3.78
N MET A 147 -8.11 -6.70 2.93
CA MET A 147 -8.38 -5.31 3.31
C MET A 147 -9.75 -5.22 4.00
N VAL A 148 -9.80 -4.61 5.18
CA VAL A 148 -11.06 -4.48 5.91
C VAL A 148 -11.85 -3.30 5.37
N THR A 149 -13.05 -3.58 4.83
CA THR A 149 -13.95 -2.56 4.28
C THR A 149 -14.73 -1.87 5.40
N VAL A 150 -15.09 -0.59 5.21
CA VAL A 150 -15.71 0.25 6.27
C VAL A 150 -17.21 -0.02 6.47
N LEU A 151 -17.77 -1.05 5.81
CA LEU A 151 -19.16 -1.49 5.99
C LEU A 151 -19.31 -2.74 6.88
N GLY A 152 -18.20 -3.34 7.34
CA GLY A 152 -18.24 -4.47 8.29
C GLY A 152 -18.60 -5.83 7.67
N THR A 153 -18.91 -5.88 6.38
CA THR A 153 -18.95 -7.11 5.61
C THR A 153 -17.52 -7.60 5.31
N ILE A 154 -17.27 -8.90 5.44
CA ILE A 154 -16.02 -9.52 4.91
C ILE A 154 -16.16 -9.76 3.40
N GLU A 155 -16.66 -8.75 2.70
CA GLU A 155 -16.72 -8.75 1.25
C GLU A 155 -15.30 -8.51 0.74
N LYS A 156 -14.66 -9.60 0.31
CA LYS A 156 -13.73 -9.58 -0.85
C LYS A 156 -14.33 -8.55 -1.83
N PRO A 157 -13.68 -7.40 -2.08
CA PRO A 157 -14.37 -6.24 -2.61
C PRO A 157 -14.99 -6.56 -3.97
N GLU A 158 -16.32 -6.65 -4.00
CA GLU A 158 -17.08 -6.67 -5.23
C GLU A 158 -17.10 -5.23 -5.78
N VAL A 159 -15.97 -4.87 -6.41
CA VAL A 159 -15.92 -3.79 -7.39
C VAL A 159 -17.07 -4.04 -8.35
N THR A 160 -18.03 -3.12 -8.37
CA THR A 160 -19.37 -3.33 -8.94
C THR A 160 -19.32 -4.02 -10.30
N SER A 161 -19.89 -5.22 -10.35
CA SER A 161 -19.43 -6.29 -11.22
C SER A 161 -20.02 -6.25 -12.63
N GLU A 162 -19.65 -5.22 -13.40
CA GLU A 162 -19.43 -5.49 -14.84
C GLU A 162 -18.23 -6.42 -14.95
N LYS A 163 -18.51 -7.71 -15.12
CA LYS A 163 -17.53 -8.78 -15.28
C LYS A 163 -16.73 -8.51 -16.55
N VAL A 164 -15.56 -7.88 -16.40
CA VAL A 164 -14.66 -7.60 -17.51
C VAL A 164 -14.28 -8.91 -18.19
N GLU A 165 -14.88 -9.17 -19.34
CA GLU A 165 -14.57 -10.35 -20.11
C GLU A 165 -13.19 -10.23 -20.75
N ALA A 166 -12.49 -11.36 -20.86
CA ALA A 166 -11.20 -11.43 -21.54
C ALA A 166 -11.41 -11.39 -23.07
N THR A 167 -11.82 -10.23 -23.59
CA THR A 167 -12.16 -10.07 -25.01
C THR A 167 -10.94 -10.36 -25.90
N PRO A 168 -11.12 -10.87 -27.15
CA PRO A 168 -9.98 -11.16 -28.03
C PRO A 168 -9.07 -9.95 -28.29
N GLU A 169 -9.63 -8.74 -28.32
CA GLU A 169 -8.89 -7.48 -28.47
C GLU A 169 -8.05 -7.16 -27.22
N LEU A 170 -8.65 -7.26 -26.02
CA LEU A 170 -7.96 -7.00 -24.76
C LEU A 170 -6.86 -8.05 -24.50
N MET A 171 -7.12 -9.31 -24.86
CA MET A 171 -6.13 -10.40 -24.83
C MET A 171 -4.99 -10.17 -25.83
N ALA A 172 -5.27 -9.71 -27.05
CA ALA A 172 -4.24 -9.40 -28.04
C ALA A 172 -3.38 -8.19 -27.64
N ALA A 173 -4.00 -7.15 -27.06
CA ALA A 173 -3.29 -6.00 -26.50
C ALA A 173 -2.37 -6.42 -25.34
N GLY A 174 -2.88 -7.26 -24.43
CA GLY A 174 -2.12 -7.78 -23.30
C GLY A 174 -0.98 -8.70 -23.71
N ALA A 175 -1.20 -9.59 -24.70
CA ALA A 175 -0.17 -10.44 -25.28
C ALA A 175 0.99 -9.62 -25.88
N LYS A 176 0.68 -8.50 -26.55
CA LYS A 176 1.69 -7.59 -27.11
C LYS A 176 2.54 -6.94 -26.01
N VAL A 177 1.92 -6.46 -24.92
CA VAL A 177 2.65 -5.90 -23.76
C VAL A 177 3.50 -6.98 -23.09
N PHE A 178 2.94 -8.18 -22.87
CA PHE A 178 3.64 -9.31 -22.29
C PHE A 178 4.89 -9.70 -23.09
N ALA A 179 4.75 -9.88 -24.41
CA ALA A 179 5.84 -10.22 -25.31
C ALA A 179 6.94 -9.14 -25.34
N SER A 180 6.59 -7.85 -25.23
CA SER A 180 7.55 -6.75 -25.29
C SER A 180 8.40 -6.54 -24.02
N THR A 181 8.03 -7.10 -22.87
CA THR A 181 8.69 -6.78 -21.59
C THR A 181 8.65 -7.93 -20.57
N CYS A 182 7.51 -8.58 -20.37
CA CYS A 182 7.34 -9.59 -19.33
C CYS A 182 7.97 -10.96 -19.72
N ALA A 183 7.84 -11.35 -20.99
CA ALA A 183 8.28 -12.65 -21.50
C ALA A 183 9.79 -12.90 -21.33
N ALA A 184 10.60 -11.85 -21.30
CA ALA A 184 12.06 -11.95 -21.08
C ALA A 184 12.41 -12.55 -19.70
N CYS A 185 11.56 -12.34 -18.69
CA CYS A 185 11.73 -12.90 -17.35
C CYS A 185 10.84 -14.13 -17.11
N HIS A 186 9.57 -14.06 -17.51
CA HIS A 186 8.55 -15.06 -17.19
C HIS A 186 8.42 -16.19 -18.24
N GLY A 187 9.20 -16.14 -19.31
CA GLY A 187 9.08 -17.03 -20.46
C GLY A 187 7.95 -16.60 -21.40
N ALA A 188 8.06 -16.98 -22.68
CA ALA A 188 7.07 -16.62 -23.70
C ALA A 188 5.68 -17.23 -23.45
N GLU A 189 5.63 -18.40 -22.83
CA GLU A 189 4.41 -19.13 -22.49
C GLU A 189 4.13 -19.11 -20.97
N GLY A 190 4.63 -18.08 -20.27
CA GLY A 190 4.46 -17.93 -18.83
C GLY A 190 5.06 -19.07 -17.99
N GLN A 191 5.93 -19.91 -18.58
CA GLN A 191 6.46 -21.11 -17.94
C GLN A 191 7.47 -20.83 -16.80
N GLY A 192 7.93 -19.58 -16.69
CA GLY A 192 8.97 -19.13 -15.77
C GLY A 192 10.39 -19.29 -16.36
N ALA A 193 11.31 -18.44 -15.90
CA ALA A 193 12.74 -18.57 -16.19
C ALA A 193 13.57 -17.83 -15.13
N PHE A 194 13.72 -16.52 -15.27
CA PHE A 194 14.29 -15.63 -14.24
C PHE A 194 13.19 -15.09 -13.31
N GLY A 195 12.02 -14.78 -13.87
CA GLY A 195 10.80 -14.48 -13.15
C GLY A 195 10.00 -15.76 -12.85
N THR A 196 9.09 -15.66 -11.87
CA THR A 196 8.22 -16.78 -11.47
C THR A 196 7.37 -17.32 -12.63
N LYS A 197 7.04 -18.61 -12.57
CA LYS A 197 6.03 -19.22 -13.42
C LYS A 197 4.67 -18.54 -13.22
N LEU A 198 3.96 -18.33 -14.32
CA LEU A 198 2.62 -17.72 -14.43
C LEU A 198 1.57 -18.71 -14.95
N GLU A 199 1.96 -19.70 -15.76
CA GLU A 199 1.10 -20.83 -16.15
C GLU A 199 0.60 -21.56 -14.89
N GLY A 200 -0.72 -21.69 -14.76
CA GLY A 200 -1.39 -22.34 -13.62
C GLY A 200 -1.15 -21.67 -12.26
N PHE A 201 -0.80 -20.38 -12.22
CA PHE A 201 -0.38 -19.72 -10.98
C PHE A 201 -1.55 -19.05 -10.24
N ASP A 202 -2.14 -19.77 -9.28
CA ASP A 202 -3.35 -19.36 -8.54
C ASP A 202 -3.31 -17.96 -7.90
N ARG A 203 -2.14 -17.42 -7.58
CA ARG A 203 -2.03 -16.04 -7.06
C ARG A 203 -2.50 -14.99 -8.06
N LEU A 204 -2.48 -15.29 -9.37
CA LEU A 204 -3.02 -14.43 -10.43
C LEU A 204 -4.54 -14.22 -10.32
N ALA A 205 -5.27 -15.06 -9.58
CA ALA A 205 -6.69 -14.86 -9.30
C ALA A 205 -6.98 -13.53 -8.57
N ASN A 206 -6.01 -13.00 -7.83
CA ASN A 206 -6.10 -11.74 -7.10
C ASN A 206 -5.69 -10.54 -7.98
N ALA A 207 -6.65 -9.87 -8.61
CA ALA A 207 -6.39 -8.75 -9.52
C ALA A 207 -5.68 -7.56 -8.82
N PRO A 208 -6.11 -7.07 -7.64
CA PRO A 208 -5.38 -6.00 -6.92
C PRO A 208 -3.90 -6.31 -6.65
N ALA A 209 -3.55 -7.53 -6.20
CA ALA A 209 -2.15 -7.88 -5.96
C ALA A 209 -1.32 -7.97 -7.25
N LEU A 210 -1.91 -8.52 -8.33
CA LEU A 210 -1.28 -8.56 -9.64
C LEU A 210 -1.03 -7.13 -10.17
N LEU A 211 -2.02 -6.24 -10.05
CA LEU A 211 -1.90 -4.84 -10.44
C LEU A 211 -0.81 -4.13 -9.64
N SER A 212 -0.80 -4.25 -8.31
CA SER A 212 0.27 -3.65 -7.49
C SER A 212 1.64 -4.19 -7.87
N THR A 213 1.77 -5.50 -8.09
CA THR A 213 3.01 -6.16 -8.52
C THR A 213 3.51 -5.65 -9.88
N ILE A 214 2.61 -5.38 -10.84
CA ILE A 214 2.97 -4.79 -12.14
C ILE A 214 3.38 -3.32 -11.99
N ILE A 215 2.61 -2.53 -11.22
CA ILE A 215 2.78 -1.08 -11.13
C ILE A 215 4.00 -0.71 -10.27
N HIS A 216 4.08 -1.24 -9.04
CA HIS A 216 5.08 -0.89 -8.02
C HIS A 216 6.24 -1.89 -7.91
N GLY A 217 6.15 -3.05 -8.59
CA GLY A 217 7.17 -4.10 -8.55
C GLY A 217 7.06 -5.01 -7.32
N LEU A 218 7.88 -6.06 -7.28
CA LEU A 218 7.95 -6.99 -6.13
C LEU A 218 9.28 -7.76 -6.09
N ASN A 219 10.05 -7.59 -5.01
CA ASN A 219 11.39 -8.17 -4.87
C ASN A 219 12.29 -7.80 -6.07
N SER A 220 12.72 -8.78 -6.87
CA SER A 220 13.54 -8.58 -8.08
C SER A 220 12.72 -8.18 -9.32
N MET A 221 11.39 -8.18 -9.26
CA MET A 221 10.54 -7.71 -10.36
C MET A 221 10.47 -6.17 -10.31
N PRO A 222 10.89 -5.45 -11.37
CA PRO A 222 10.91 -3.99 -11.38
C PRO A 222 9.49 -3.40 -11.42
N ALA A 223 9.36 -2.16 -10.95
CA ALA A 223 8.14 -1.37 -11.07
C ALA A 223 7.92 -0.94 -12.54
N LEU A 224 6.85 -1.42 -13.17
CA LEU A 224 6.53 -1.12 -14.57
C LEU A 224 5.46 -0.03 -14.73
N GLY A 225 4.92 0.50 -13.62
CA GLY A 225 3.92 1.57 -13.62
C GLY A 225 4.40 2.86 -14.29
N GLY A 226 5.70 3.17 -14.24
CA GLY A 226 6.29 4.30 -14.96
C GLY A 226 6.48 4.09 -16.47
N GLN A 227 6.34 2.85 -16.95
CA GLN A 227 6.57 2.46 -18.35
C GLN A 227 5.24 2.27 -19.13
N PHE A 228 4.16 1.90 -18.44
CA PHE A 228 2.87 1.56 -19.04
C PHE A 228 1.72 2.45 -18.53
N ASN A 229 0.75 2.74 -19.40
CA ASN A 229 -0.52 3.40 -19.02
C ASN A 229 -1.53 2.41 -18.41
N ASP A 230 -2.69 2.91 -17.97
CA ASP A 230 -3.72 2.09 -17.31
C ASP A 230 -4.27 1.01 -18.24
N GLU A 231 -4.45 1.33 -19.51
CA GLU A 231 -4.94 0.44 -20.55
C GLU A 231 -3.97 -0.73 -20.81
N GLN A 232 -2.66 -0.45 -20.88
CA GLN A 232 -1.61 -1.48 -21.03
C GLN A 232 -1.51 -2.38 -19.80
N VAL A 233 -1.62 -1.80 -18.59
CA VAL A 233 -1.59 -2.56 -17.33
C VAL A 233 -2.84 -3.45 -17.20
N ALA A 234 -4.02 -2.93 -17.48
CA ALA A 234 -5.28 -3.70 -17.50
C ALA A 234 -5.25 -4.83 -18.53
N ALA A 235 -4.73 -4.56 -19.73
CA ALA A 235 -4.59 -5.55 -20.80
C ALA A 235 -3.61 -6.67 -20.44
N VAL A 236 -2.40 -6.34 -19.96
CA VAL A 236 -1.40 -7.39 -19.61
C VAL A 236 -1.83 -8.20 -18.38
N ALA A 237 -2.47 -7.56 -17.40
CA ALA A 237 -3.07 -8.27 -16.26
C ALA A 237 -4.18 -9.22 -16.71
N THR A 238 -5.06 -8.78 -17.61
CA THR A 238 -6.10 -9.64 -18.22
C THR A 238 -5.48 -10.81 -18.98
N TYR A 239 -4.44 -10.58 -19.78
CA TYR A 239 -3.78 -11.62 -20.57
C TYR A 239 -3.19 -12.73 -19.70
N VAL A 240 -2.37 -12.40 -18.69
CA VAL A 240 -1.76 -13.45 -17.84
C VAL A 240 -2.79 -14.19 -16.99
N ARG A 241 -3.91 -13.54 -16.63
CA ARG A 241 -5.03 -14.14 -15.87
C ARG A 241 -5.87 -15.15 -16.67
N ASN A 242 -5.74 -15.17 -17.98
CA ASN A 242 -6.59 -15.98 -18.88
C ASN A 242 -5.77 -16.69 -19.98
N SER A 243 -4.48 -16.93 -19.71
CA SER A 243 -3.55 -17.68 -20.57
C SER A 243 -2.98 -18.90 -19.83
N TRP A 244 -2.51 -19.91 -20.57
CA TRP A 244 -1.78 -21.06 -20.03
C TRP A 244 -2.49 -21.75 -18.84
N GLY A 245 -3.75 -22.13 -19.07
CA GLY A 245 -4.60 -22.80 -18.08
C GLY A 245 -5.25 -21.88 -17.03
N ASN A 246 -4.80 -20.64 -16.90
CA ASN A 246 -5.44 -19.65 -16.03
C ASN A 246 -6.81 -19.25 -16.59
N SER A 247 -7.79 -19.03 -15.71
CA SER A 247 -9.13 -18.55 -16.09
C SER A 247 -9.74 -17.77 -14.93
N TYR A 248 -9.24 -16.55 -14.73
CA TYR A 248 -9.62 -15.71 -13.58
C TYR A 248 -10.46 -14.47 -13.98
N GLY A 249 -10.76 -14.29 -15.26
CA GLY A 249 -11.47 -13.11 -15.78
C GLY A 249 -10.56 -11.89 -15.98
N GLY A 250 -11.07 -10.87 -16.67
CA GLY A 250 -10.31 -9.66 -17.01
C GLY A 250 -10.14 -8.68 -15.87
N VAL A 251 -9.56 -7.53 -16.20
CA VAL A 251 -9.24 -6.40 -15.32
C VAL A 251 -9.54 -5.11 -16.07
N SER A 252 -10.23 -4.15 -15.43
CA SER A 252 -10.61 -2.89 -16.08
C SER A 252 -9.51 -1.83 -16.03
N VAL A 253 -9.63 -0.81 -16.87
CA VAL A 253 -8.73 0.36 -16.87
C VAL A 253 -8.84 1.12 -15.54
N GLU A 254 -10.05 1.21 -14.98
CA GLU A 254 -10.35 1.83 -13.68
C GLU A 254 -9.72 1.06 -12.52
N GLN A 255 -9.69 -0.28 -12.59
CA GLN A 255 -8.99 -1.11 -11.61
C GLN A 255 -7.48 -0.88 -11.67
N ALA A 256 -6.89 -0.85 -12.87
CA ALA A 256 -5.46 -0.52 -13.04
C ALA A 256 -5.12 0.89 -12.52
N LYS A 257 -5.99 1.86 -12.82
CA LYS A 257 -5.88 3.26 -12.40
C LYS A 257 -6.00 3.44 -10.88
N ALA A 258 -6.87 2.67 -10.22
CA ALA A 258 -7.06 2.70 -8.77
C ALA A 258 -5.91 2.04 -7.97
N ALA A 259 -4.97 1.38 -8.66
CA ALA A 259 -3.82 0.70 -8.07
C ALA A 259 -2.49 1.48 -8.20
N ARG A 260 -2.54 2.78 -8.54
CA ARG A 260 -1.37 3.67 -8.70
C ARG A 260 -1.14 4.59 -7.50
#